data_AF-A0A0Q7CZY0-F1
#
_entry.id   AF-A0A0Q7CZY0-F1
#
_cell.length_a   1.000
_cell.length_b   1.000
_cell.length_c   1.000
_cell.angle_alpha   90.00
_cell.angle_beta   90.00
_cell.angle_gamma   90.00
#
_symmetry.space_group_name_H-M   'P 1'
#
loop_
_entity.id
_entity.type
_entity.pdbx_description
1 polymer ?
#
loop_
_entity_poly.entity_id
_entity_poly.type
_entity_poly.pdbx_seq_one_letter_code
_entity_poly.pdbx_strand_id
1 'polypeptide(L)'
;MRLLAALGLSVAVLSGCAPSAPAGIKKYVLDQAVSDAIGDPGTCVLIAEQGKVVYQYGTHVVCGRKLPGCDDPGVRTVEQLLRAAPTAGAAQTASCRSNADGSRLVAWAAGPIEGGELTYAAVMEGDLVPPGVVIADKLKTAFARAGLGAK
;
A
#
# COMPACT_ATOMS: atom_id res chain seq x y z
N MET A 1 -36.49 -2.47 -49.76
CA MET A 1 -35.57 -2.88 -48.68
C MET A 1 -34.23 -2.18 -48.87
N ARG A 2 -33.90 -1.19 -48.03
CA ARG A 2 -32.58 -0.56 -47.97
C ARG A 2 -32.12 -0.62 -46.51
N LEU A 3 -31.31 -1.63 -46.18
CA LEU A 3 -30.62 -1.73 -44.90
C LEU A 3 -29.47 -0.71 -44.92
N LEU A 4 -29.59 0.37 -44.15
CA LEU A 4 -28.47 1.22 -43.78
C LEU A 4 -27.93 0.72 -42.44
N ALA A 5 -26.81 0.03 -42.52
CA ALA A 5 -26.04 -0.45 -41.38
C ALA A 5 -25.49 0.74 -40.59
N ALA A 6 -26.01 0.95 -39.39
CA ALA A 6 -25.40 1.82 -38.40
C ALA A 6 -24.25 1.05 -37.73
N LEU A 7 -23.02 1.25 -38.22
CA LEU A 7 -21.81 0.88 -37.47
C LEU A 7 -21.66 1.85 -36.29
N GLY A 8 -22.18 1.46 -35.12
CA GLY A 8 -21.89 2.10 -33.85
C GLY A 8 -20.45 1.82 -33.45
N LEU A 9 -19.59 2.84 -33.58
CA LEU A 9 -18.20 2.82 -33.16
C LEU A 9 -18.14 2.99 -31.63
N SER A 10 -18.25 1.87 -30.90
CA SER A 10 -18.08 1.84 -29.45
C SER A 10 -16.61 2.06 -29.09
N VAL A 11 -16.20 3.32 -28.93
CA VAL A 11 -14.91 3.67 -28.31
C VAL A 11 -15.04 3.42 -26.81
N ALA A 12 -14.72 2.20 -26.39
CA ALA A 12 -14.56 1.86 -24.98
C ALA A 12 -13.29 2.55 -24.46
N VAL A 13 -13.47 3.70 -23.80
CA VAL A 13 -12.38 4.37 -23.08
C VAL A 13 -12.06 3.53 -21.84
N LEU A 14 -11.09 2.61 -21.95
CA LEU A 14 -10.46 1.99 -20.79
C LEU A 14 -9.60 3.04 -20.06
N SER A 15 -10.26 3.98 -19.37
CA SER A 15 -9.63 4.72 -18.29
C SER A 15 -9.63 3.79 -17.08
N GLY A 16 -8.67 2.88 -17.06
CA GLY A 16 -8.43 1.99 -15.92
C GLY A 16 -8.26 2.82 -14.66
N CYS A 17 -9.19 2.67 -13.72
CA CYS A 17 -9.18 3.29 -12.40
C CYS A 17 -7.99 2.76 -11.59
N ALA A 18 -6.77 3.23 -11.87
CA ALA A 18 -5.67 3.08 -10.94
C ALA A 18 -6.05 3.81 -9.63
N PRO A 19 -5.70 3.27 -8.45
CA PRO A 19 -5.92 3.96 -7.19
C PRO A 19 -5.35 5.38 -7.26
N SER A 20 -6.20 6.35 -6.92
CA SER A 20 -5.86 7.77 -6.87
C SER A 20 -4.86 8.05 -5.72
N ALA A 21 -4.69 9.30 -5.33
CA ALA A 21 -4.32 9.65 -3.97
C ALA A 21 -5.57 9.95 -3.13
N PRO A 22 -5.47 9.98 -1.79
CA PRO A 22 -6.52 10.48 -0.92
C PRO A 22 -6.96 11.90 -1.31
N ALA A 23 -8.19 12.28 -0.95
CA ALA A 23 -8.75 13.58 -1.30
C ALA A 23 -7.84 14.74 -0.86
N GLY A 24 -7.59 15.70 -1.75
CA GLY A 24 -6.72 16.86 -1.49
C GLY A 24 -5.22 16.58 -1.52
N ILE A 25 -4.79 15.31 -1.66
CA ILE A 25 -3.37 14.93 -1.72
C ILE A 25 -2.93 14.79 -3.17
N LYS A 26 -1.75 15.36 -3.48
CA LYS A 26 -1.13 15.19 -4.80
C LYS A 26 -0.40 13.85 -4.85
N LYS A 27 -0.85 12.94 -5.72
CA LYS A 27 -0.28 11.58 -5.82
C LYS A 27 1.23 11.56 -5.97
N TYR A 28 1.79 12.39 -6.85
CA TYR A 28 3.25 12.39 -7.08
C TYR A 28 4.05 12.82 -5.84
N VAL A 29 3.50 13.70 -5.00
CA VAL A 29 4.16 14.13 -3.74
C VAL A 29 4.16 12.96 -2.75
N LEU A 30 3.03 12.24 -2.66
CA LEU A 30 2.93 11.07 -1.80
C LEU A 30 3.83 9.91 -2.30
N ASP A 31 3.85 9.65 -3.61
CA ASP A 31 4.74 8.67 -4.24
C ASP A 31 6.21 8.98 -3.93
N GLN A 32 6.61 10.24 -4.09
CA GLN A 32 7.98 10.68 -3.81
C GLN A 32 8.31 10.52 -2.32
N ALA A 33 7.42 10.95 -1.41
CA ALA A 33 7.65 10.83 0.02
C ALA A 33 7.78 9.37 0.47
N VAL A 34 6.95 8.46 -0.06
CA VAL A 34 7.06 7.02 0.21
C VAL A 34 8.34 6.44 -0.39
N SER A 35 8.69 6.83 -1.61
CA SER A 35 9.92 6.40 -2.28
C SER A 35 11.17 6.81 -1.52
N ASP A 36 11.24 8.04 -1.03
CA ASP A 36 12.39 8.55 -0.28
C ASP A 36 12.51 7.86 1.10
N ALA A 37 11.38 7.45 1.68
CA ALA A 37 11.36 6.81 2.99
C ALA A 37 11.74 5.32 2.94
N ILE A 38 11.10 4.57 2.04
CA ILE A 38 11.15 3.10 1.98
C ILE A 38 11.09 2.54 0.54
N GLY A 39 11.44 3.33 -0.46
CA GLY A 39 11.42 2.90 -1.86
C GLY A 39 12.40 1.76 -2.13
N ASP A 40 11.85 0.62 -2.55
CA ASP A 40 12.58 -0.58 -2.98
C ASP A 40 11.68 -1.40 -3.93
N PRO A 41 12.22 -2.20 -4.88
CA PRO A 41 11.41 -3.04 -5.76
C PRO A 41 10.48 -4.02 -5.03
N GLY A 42 10.81 -4.40 -3.80
CA GLY A 42 10.01 -5.26 -2.93
C GLY A 42 9.01 -4.53 -2.03
N THR A 43 8.81 -3.22 -2.21
CA THR A 43 7.92 -2.41 -1.36
C THR A 43 6.51 -2.29 -1.94
N CYS A 44 5.50 -2.48 -1.09
CA CYS A 44 4.14 -2.03 -1.35
C CYS A 44 3.60 -1.23 -0.15
N VAL A 45 2.88 -0.14 -0.44
CA VAL A 45 2.11 0.61 0.55
C VAL A 45 0.70 0.81 0.01
N LEU A 46 -0.30 0.49 0.83
CA LEU A 46 -1.70 0.80 0.57
C LEU A 46 -2.20 1.79 1.61
N ILE A 47 -3.08 2.70 1.18
CA ILE A 47 -3.87 3.53 2.10
C ILE A 47 -5.34 3.31 1.79
N ALA A 48 -6.14 3.16 2.84
CA ALA A 48 -7.58 3.06 2.74
C ALA A 48 -8.30 4.20 3.46
N GLU A 49 -9.43 4.58 2.89
CA GLU A 49 -10.44 5.42 3.49
C GLU A 49 -11.70 4.57 3.65
N GLN A 50 -12.22 4.43 4.87
CA GLN A 50 -13.42 3.64 5.16
C GLN A 50 -13.36 2.21 4.58
N GLY A 51 -12.17 1.57 4.65
CA GLY A 51 -11.94 0.21 4.14
C GLY A 51 -11.77 0.09 2.63
N LYS A 52 -11.89 1.19 1.87
CA LYS A 52 -11.64 1.21 0.42
C LYS A 52 -10.22 1.71 0.16
N VAL A 53 -9.44 0.95 -0.62
CA VAL A 53 -8.11 1.37 -1.06
C VAL A 53 -8.24 2.62 -1.95
N VAL A 54 -7.60 3.70 -1.51
CA VAL A 54 -7.59 5.00 -2.20
C VAL A 54 -6.21 5.35 -2.74
N TYR A 55 -5.17 4.60 -2.37
CA TYR A 55 -3.80 4.79 -2.85
C TYR A 55 -3.01 3.50 -2.81
N GLN A 56 -2.09 3.37 -3.78
CA GLN A 56 -1.11 2.30 -3.86
C GLN A 56 0.25 2.85 -4.30
N TYR A 57 1.29 2.50 -3.53
CA TYR A 57 2.69 2.55 -3.93
C TYR A 57 3.17 1.13 -4.25
N GLY A 58 3.99 0.98 -5.29
CA GLY A 58 4.44 -0.33 -5.78
C GLY A 58 3.50 -0.91 -6.86
N THR A 59 3.95 -1.98 -7.50
CA THR A 59 3.19 -2.61 -8.58
C THR A 59 2.12 -3.56 -8.04
N HIS A 60 1.09 -3.83 -8.84
CA HIS A 60 0.06 -4.80 -8.47
C HIS A 60 0.64 -6.19 -8.14
N VAL A 61 1.71 -6.58 -8.84
CA VAL A 61 2.41 -7.85 -8.58
C VAL A 61 3.05 -7.85 -7.19
N VAL A 62 3.73 -6.77 -6.80
CA VAL A 62 4.40 -6.66 -5.50
C VAL A 62 3.38 -6.60 -4.36
N CYS A 63 2.29 -5.85 -4.53
CA CYS A 63 1.22 -5.73 -3.55
C CYS A 63 0.41 -7.03 -3.38
N GLY A 64 0.18 -7.77 -4.46
CA GLY A 64 -0.54 -9.04 -4.42
C GLY A 64 0.25 -10.24 -3.89
N ARG A 65 1.51 -10.05 -3.44
CA ARG A 65 2.33 -11.16 -2.92
C ARG A 65 1.76 -11.73 -1.63
N LYS A 66 1.82 -13.06 -1.53
CA LYS A 66 1.57 -13.80 -0.28
C LYS A 66 2.91 -14.02 0.41
N LEU A 67 3.07 -13.47 1.60
CA LEU A 67 4.31 -13.50 2.38
C LEU A 67 4.01 -13.95 3.82
N PRO A 68 4.98 -14.50 4.57
CA PRO A 68 4.77 -14.93 5.95
C PRO A 68 4.22 -13.82 6.84
N GLY A 69 3.27 -14.12 7.72
CA GLY A 69 2.66 -13.14 8.64
C GLY A 69 3.60 -12.64 9.73
N CYS A 70 4.56 -13.47 10.15
CA CYS A 70 5.58 -13.23 11.18
C CYS A 70 5.09 -13.19 12.64
N ASP A 71 3.87 -12.74 12.89
CA ASP A 71 3.16 -12.75 14.18
C ASP A 71 2.29 -14.01 14.36
N ASP A 72 1.76 -14.56 13.27
CA ASP A 72 0.95 -15.79 13.24
C ASP A 72 1.44 -16.78 12.18
N PRO A 73 1.20 -18.10 12.37
CA PRO A 73 1.45 -19.10 11.34
C PRO A 73 0.67 -18.81 10.05
N GLY A 74 1.34 -18.89 8.90
CA GLY A 74 0.73 -18.77 7.58
C GLY A 74 1.23 -17.58 6.77
N VAL A 75 0.54 -17.33 5.66
CA VAL A 75 0.86 -16.24 4.71
C VAL A 75 -0.27 -15.22 4.65
N ARG A 76 0.07 -13.96 4.39
CA ARG A 76 -0.86 -12.87 4.17
C ARG A 76 -0.47 -12.00 2.99
N THR A 77 -1.43 -11.23 2.47
CA THR A 77 -1.20 -10.11 1.55
C THR A 77 -1.26 -8.78 2.29
N VAL A 78 -0.76 -7.71 1.66
CA VAL A 78 -0.85 -6.36 2.22
C VAL A 78 -2.30 -5.87 2.33
N GLU A 79 -3.20 -6.28 1.43
CA GLU A 79 -4.64 -5.97 1.54
C GLU A 79 -5.29 -6.70 2.72
N GLN A 80 -4.88 -7.93 3.01
CA GLN A 80 -5.35 -8.65 4.20
C GLN A 80 -4.89 -7.94 5.47
N LEU A 81 -3.63 -7.50 5.51
CA LEU A 81 -3.11 -6.69 6.60
C LEU A 81 -3.87 -5.37 6.75
N LEU A 82 -4.13 -4.66 5.65
CA LEU A 82 -4.88 -3.39 5.66
C LEU A 82 -6.28 -3.54 6.24
N ARG A 83 -6.98 -4.63 5.90
CA ARG A 83 -8.32 -4.90 6.46
C ARG A 83 -8.31 -5.20 7.96
N ALA A 84 -7.21 -5.75 8.46
CA ALA A 84 -7.03 -6.06 9.89
C ALA A 84 -6.38 -4.90 10.67
N ALA A 85 -5.94 -3.84 9.97
CA ALA A 85 -5.20 -2.75 10.57
C ALA A 85 -6.03 -2.03 11.65
N PRO A 86 -5.42 -1.67 12.79
CA PRO A 86 -6.11 -0.88 13.79
C PRO A 86 -6.44 0.51 13.21
N THR A 87 -7.63 1.00 13.52
CA THR A 87 -8.08 2.35 13.13
C THR A 87 -7.68 3.42 14.15
N ALA A 88 -7.14 3.02 15.31
CA ALA A 88 -6.67 3.91 16.37
C ALA A 88 -5.51 3.27 17.13
N GLY A 89 -4.71 4.10 17.79
CA GLY A 89 -3.56 3.65 18.58
C GLY A 89 -2.31 3.40 17.75
N ALA A 90 -1.44 2.52 18.26
CA ALA A 90 -0.15 2.23 17.64
C ALA A 90 -0.29 1.32 16.42
N ALA A 91 0.64 1.47 15.46
CA ALA A 91 0.74 0.57 14.33
C ALA A 91 1.11 -0.85 14.79
N GLN A 92 0.49 -1.86 14.18
CA GLN A 92 0.91 -3.24 14.25
C GLN A 92 2.11 -3.44 13.33
N THR A 93 3.15 -4.09 13.84
CA THR A 93 4.38 -4.33 13.08
C THR A 93 4.89 -5.74 13.33
N ALA A 94 5.39 -6.40 12.29
CA ALA A 94 5.99 -7.72 12.40
C ALA A 94 7.13 -7.87 11.40
N SER A 95 8.14 -8.69 11.70
CA SER A 95 9.25 -8.95 10.78
C SER A 95 9.83 -10.35 11.00
N CYS A 96 10.19 -11.02 9.93
CA CYS A 96 10.75 -12.38 9.98
C CYS A 96 11.44 -12.73 8.65
N ARG A 97 12.02 -13.93 8.58
CA ARG A 97 12.54 -14.47 7.32
C ARG A 97 11.38 -14.81 6.38
N SER A 98 11.48 -14.39 5.12
CA SER A 98 10.44 -14.64 4.11
C SER A 98 10.64 -15.97 3.38
N ASN A 99 11.85 -16.54 3.43
CA ASN A 99 12.22 -17.77 2.74
C ASN A 99 13.01 -18.75 3.63
N ALA A 100 13.06 -20.02 3.19
CA ALA A 100 13.61 -21.12 3.97
C ALA A 100 15.14 -21.04 4.18
N ASP A 101 15.87 -20.49 3.21
CA ASP A 101 17.33 -20.32 3.32
C ASP A 101 17.73 -19.10 4.19
N GLY A 102 16.75 -18.30 4.61
CA GLY A 102 16.95 -17.13 5.45
C GLY A 102 17.63 -15.95 4.78
N SER A 103 17.86 -15.99 3.47
CA SER A 103 18.50 -14.89 2.73
C SER A 103 17.62 -13.65 2.64
N ARG A 104 16.29 -13.80 2.73
CA ARG A 104 15.34 -12.70 2.59
C ARG A 104 14.54 -12.46 3.86
N LEU A 105 14.21 -11.19 4.05
CA LEU A 105 13.42 -10.67 5.16
C LEU A 105 12.12 -10.11 4.61
N VAL A 106 11.06 -10.21 5.41
CA VAL A 106 9.83 -9.45 5.22
C VAL A 106 9.57 -8.63 6.48
N ALA A 107 9.09 -7.41 6.28
CA ALA A 107 8.60 -6.57 7.36
C ALA A 107 7.26 -5.94 6.99
N TRP A 108 6.37 -5.90 7.98
CA TRP A 108 5.01 -5.41 7.91
C TRP A 108 4.83 -4.23 8.84
N ALA A 109 4.03 -3.25 8.42
CA ALA A 109 3.55 -2.17 9.27
C ALA A 109 2.14 -1.78 8.84
N ALA A 110 1.20 -1.66 9.79
CA ALA A 110 -0.16 -1.23 9.48
C ALA A 110 -0.82 -0.53 10.67
N GLY A 111 -1.62 0.50 10.40
CA GLY A 111 -2.31 1.24 11.43
C GLY A 111 -2.93 2.54 10.94
N PRO A 112 -3.35 3.42 11.86
CA PRO A 112 -3.92 4.71 11.50
C PRO A 112 -2.84 5.64 10.93
N ILE A 113 -3.24 6.51 10.01
CA ILE A 113 -2.49 7.70 9.66
C ILE A 113 -2.95 8.81 10.60
N GLU A 114 -2.01 9.43 11.32
CA GLU A 114 -2.32 10.48 12.29
C GLU A 114 -3.13 11.62 11.67
N GLY A 115 -4.01 12.26 12.44
CA GLY A 115 -4.77 13.44 12.01
C GLY A 115 -5.86 13.21 10.95
N GLY A 116 -6.22 11.95 10.64
CA GLY A 116 -7.29 11.63 9.70
C GLY A 116 -8.00 10.30 9.98
N GLU A 117 -8.94 9.95 9.09
CA GLU A 117 -9.71 8.69 9.12
C GLU A 117 -9.08 7.61 8.20
N LEU A 118 -7.81 7.81 7.84
CA LEU A 118 -7.11 6.94 6.91
C LEU A 118 -6.33 5.88 7.66
N THR A 119 -6.27 4.68 7.08
CA THR A 119 -5.41 3.60 7.54
C THR A 119 -4.42 3.24 6.45
N TYR A 120 -3.28 2.69 6.84
CA TYR A 120 -2.29 2.19 5.89
C TYR A 120 -1.88 0.76 6.23
N ALA A 121 -1.35 0.09 5.22
CA ALA A 121 -0.58 -1.13 5.37
C ALA A 121 0.61 -1.07 4.42
N ALA A 122 1.76 -1.52 4.91
CA ALA A 122 2.99 -1.55 4.17
C ALA A 122 3.67 -2.90 4.33
N VAL A 123 4.31 -3.33 3.26
CA VAL A 123 5.19 -4.49 3.24
C VAL A 123 6.45 -4.18 2.47
N MET A 124 7.57 -4.64 3.01
CA MET A 124 8.85 -4.69 2.33
C MET A 124 9.38 -6.11 2.39
N GLU A 125 9.91 -6.60 1.26
CA GLU A 125 10.53 -7.92 1.21
C GLU A 125 11.80 -7.88 0.35
N GLY A 126 12.92 -8.35 0.90
CA GLY A 126 14.25 -8.17 0.33
C GLY A 126 15.38 -8.60 1.26
N ASP A 127 16.61 -8.36 0.82
CA ASP A 127 17.80 -8.84 1.53
C ASP A 127 18.14 -7.96 2.76
N LEU A 128 17.88 -6.65 2.66
CA LEU A 128 18.13 -5.65 3.69
C LEU A 128 16.85 -4.87 4.03
N VAL A 129 15.89 -5.55 4.63
CA VAL A 129 14.62 -4.94 5.03
C VAL A 129 14.71 -4.39 6.45
N PRO A 130 14.40 -3.10 6.68
CA PRO A 130 14.32 -2.56 8.03
C PRO A 130 13.15 -3.20 8.80
N PRO A 131 13.24 -3.36 10.13
CA PRO A 131 12.14 -3.88 10.93
C PRO A 131 10.86 -3.07 10.77
N GLY A 132 9.70 -3.70 10.94
CA GLY A 132 8.38 -3.07 10.74
C GLY A 132 8.18 -1.78 11.55
N VAL A 133 8.72 -1.71 12.76
CA VAL A 133 8.71 -0.48 13.58
C VAL A 133 9.43 0.69 12.92
N VAL A 134 10.55 0.44 12.24
CA VAL A 134 11.29 1.46 11.50
C VAL A 134 10.53 1.88 10.24
N ILE A 135 9.87 0.94 9.56
CA ILE A 135 8.99 1.23 8.42
C ILE A 135 7.84 2.14 8.86
N ALA A 136 7.18 1.81 9.98
CA ALA A 136 6.07 2.59 10.52
C ALA A 136 6.48 4.04 10.83
N ASP A 137 7.63 4.23 11.49
CA ASP A 137 8.16 5.56 11.83
C ASP A 137 8.52 6.40 10.59
N LYS A 138 9.18 5.77 9.62
CA LYS A 138 9.51 6.40 8.33
C LYS A 138 8.26 6.81 7.56
N LEU A 139 7.25 5.94 7.51
CA LEU A 139 5.99 6.23 6.83
C LEU A 139 5.18 7.31 7.51
N LYS A 140 5.14 7.35 8.86
CA LYS A 140 4.55 8.45 9.61
C LYS A 140 5.11 9.80 9.16
N THR A 141 6.44 9.89 9.07
CA THR A 141 7.12 11.10 8.58
C THR A 141 6.81 11.39 7.11
N ALA A 142 6.79 10.37 6.25
CA ALA A 142 6.47 10.52 4.83
C ALA A 142 5.05 11.03 4.59
N PHE A 143 4.07 10.49 5.32
CA PHE A 143 2.67 10.90 5.24
C PHE A 143 2.50 12.36 5.67
N ALA A 144 3.09 12.76 6.80
CA ALA A 144 3.06 14.15 7.24
C ALA A 144 3.66 15.11 6.19
N ARG A 145 4.80 14.75 5.59
CA ARG A 145 5.43 15.53 4.50
C ARG A 145 4.55 15.64 3.25
N ALA A 146 3.79 14.59 2.96
CA ALA A 146 2.84 14.56 1.84
C ALA A 146 1.52 15.29 2.13
N GLY A 147 1.35 15.84 3.34
CA GLY A 147 0.14 16.54 3.77
C GLY A 147 -0.98 15.63 4.28
N LEU A 148 -0.71 14.34 4.47
CA LEU A 148 -1.63 13.44 5.15
C LEU A 148 -1.57 13.72 6.66
N GLY A 149 -2.73 13.88 7.28
CA GLY A 149 -2.83 14.10 8.72
C GLY A 149 -2.77 15.55 9.20
N ALA A 150 -2.65 16.51 8.29
CA ALA A 150 -2.88 17.90 8.62
C ALA A 150 -4.39 18.17 8.64
N LYS A 151 -4.99 18.17 9.84
CA LYS A 151 -6.28 18.83 10.11
C LYS A 151 -6.04 19.98 11.06
#